data_AF-A0A101RL08-F1
#
_entry.id   AF-A0A101RL08-F1
#
_cell.length_a   1.000
_cell.length_b   1.000
_cell.length_c   1.000
_cell.angle_alpha   90.00
_cell.angle_beta   90.00
_cell.angle_gamma   90.00
#
_symmetry.space_group_name_H-M   'P 1'
#
loop_
_entity.id
_entity.type
_entity.pdbx_description
1 polymer ?
#
loop_
_entity_poly.entity_id
_entity_poly.type
_entity_poly.pdbx_seq_one_letter_code
_entity_poly.pdbx_strand_id
1 'polypeptide(L)'
;MTQRGRPLYPAAGPESYPLAAPASTAGAASAFSPGTAAAPVPAAGPGRATGLRRLWDWGTVRSLRDDLSRLMAPEHAAYKEKHKREMPAEDAEQLGWSHIYDLVARWAADFAAVRQVSPTPEDESSLAQAVFNAQFAHGRLQPYLDDPGVENILINGCDQVWIDYADRPNQLVDPIAESDEELVEFLQMLGRRHGAGERSLSKHKPTLALRLSDTSRLQAMIEVTHRPHVVVRKQRIRDVTLEKLAETGTIDHSLLHFLKAAMAARKNIMISGTQGVGKTTMLIALAREIDPQERVGTLETEYELFLHEIGHLQQVVPMEAREGNGERVDGREVGEIELADLIAPSLRMMLRRMIVGEVRSREIVPMLQAMSAGEGGSLCTIHVKRADAVFSRIAQLCIQHGGGMTQELAYLTSGMALDFIVHIHMDDQSERGGRKQRYVSQVLEVTGEFSELSGAPSTNKIFAPRPGDLRAVPTGTHPACLDELMQVGFNPDWLTSYTGVGSWPAAERRGVA
;
A
#
# COMPACT_ATOMS: atom_id res chain seq x y z
N MET A 1 40.20 -71.51 2.78
CA MET A 1 40.85 -70.66 3.81
C MET A 1 40.49 -69.22 3.45
N THR A 2 39.85 -68.36 4.25
CA THR A 2 39.43 -68.39 5.66
C THR A 2 38.40 -67.26 5.83
N GLN A 3 37.28 -67.59 6.47
CA GLN A 3 36.31 -66.78 7.23
C GLN A 3 35.93 -65.33 6.81
N ARG A 4 34.65 -65.16 6.44
CA ARG A 4 33.86 -63.92 6.56
C ARG A 4 33.11 -63.93 7.90
N GLY A 5 33.26 -62.87 8.70
CA GLY A 5 32.48 -62.59 9.92
C GLY A 5 31.23 -61.74 9.65
N ARG A 6 30.21 -61.93 10.50
CA ARG A 6 28.80 -61.50 10.39
C ARG A 6 28.51 -60.02 10.76
N PRO A 7 27.28 -59.53 10.44
CA PRO A 7 26.83 -58.13 10.61
C PRO A 7 26.10 -57.88 11.95
N LEU A 8 26.01 -56.61 12.35
CA LEU A 8 25.19 -56.14 13.47
C LEU A 8 24.56 -54.79 13.13
N TYR A 9 23.31 -54.78 12.65
CA TYR A 9 22.22 -53.91 13.13
C TYR A 9 20.89 -54.46 12.56
N PRO A 10 19.81 -54.58 13.39
CA PRO A 10 18.67 -55.42 13.06
C PRO A 10 17.51 -54.66 12.40
N ALA A 11 16.75 -55.39 11.58
CA ALA A 11 15.44 -55.01 11.08
C ALA A 11 14.34 -55.35 12.12
N ALA A 12 13.37 -54.46 12.29
CA ALA A 12 12.09 -54.76 12.93
C ALA A 12 10.96 -54.11 12.12
N GLY A 13 10.00 -54.93 11.70
CA GLY A 13 8.77 -54.55 10.99
C GLY A 13 7.66 -54.05 11.92
N PRO A 14 6.45 -53.83 11.39
CA PRO A 14 5.42 -53.03 12.05
C PRO A 14 4.56 -53.87 13.00
N GLU A 15 4.38 -53.39 14.24
CA GLU A 15 3.35 -53.86 15.14
C GLU A 15 2.23 -52.81 15.29
N SER A 16 1.02 -53.35 15.21
CA SER A 16 -0.30 -52.74 15.32
C SER A 16 -0.65 -52.22 16.71
N TYR A 17 -1.34 -51.08 16.80
CA TYR A 17 -2.32 -50.78 17.85
C TYR A 17 -3.55 -50.04 17.27
N PRO A 18 -4.74 -50.18 17.88
CA PRO A 18 -6.02 -50.20 17.19
C PRO A 18 -6.68 -48.81 17.06
N LEU A 19 -7.34 -48.58 15.92
CA LEU A 19 -8.31 -47.50 15.74
C LEU A 19 -9.69 -48.00 16.18
N ALA A 20 -10.20 -47.44 17.27
CA ALA A 20 -11.60 -47.57 17.66
C ALA A 20 -12.46 -46.62 16.80
N ALA A 21 -13.38 -47.21 16.04
CA ALA A 21 -14.45 -46.50 15.35
C ALA A 21 -15.60 -46.15 16.31
N PRO A 22 -16.41 -45.12 15.99
CA PRO A 22 -17.83 -45.15 16.28
C PRO A 22 -18.66 -45.37 15.01
N ALA A 23 -19.49 -46.40 15.12
CA ALA A 23 -20.72 -46.78 14.42
C ALA A 23 -21.10 -46.10 13.08
N SER A 24 -21.23 -46.94 12.06
CA SER A 24 -22.13 -46.72 10.94
C SER A 24 -23.58 -47.05 11.33
N THR A 25 -24.52 -46.25 10.83
CA THR A 25 -25.86 -46.74 10.49
C THR A 25 -26.12 -46.38 9.03
N ALA A 26 -26.25 -47.42 8.22
CA ALA A 26 -26.53 -47.38 6.80
C ALA A 26 -27.94 -46.83 6.49
N GLY A 27 -28.09 -46.22 5.32
CA GLY A 27 -29.39 -45.80 4.79
C GLY A 27 -29.33 -45.30 3.35
N ALA A 28 -29.25 -46.25 2.40
CA ALA A 28 -29.70 -46.21 1.02
C ALA A 28 -29.09 -45.20 0.01
N ALA A 29 -28.52 -45.80 -1.04
CA ALA A 29 -28.15 -45.15 -2.30
C ALA A 29 -29.38 -44.80 -3.14
N SER A 30 -29.33 -43.65 -3.83
CA SER A 30 -30.10 -43.36 -5.04
C SER A 30 -29.30 -42.42 -5.94
N ALA A 31 -29.00 -42.90 -7.14
CA ALA A 31 -28.36 -42.14 -8.21
C ALA A 31 -29.20 -40.92 -8.63
N PHE A 32 -28.54 -39.83 -9.05
CA PHE A 32 -29.18 -38.75 -9.80
C PHE A 32 -28.34 -38.31 -10.99
N SER A 33 -28.97 -38.42 -12.16
CA SER A 33 -28.61 -37.81 -13.45
C SER A 33 -28.83 -36.28 -13.42
N PRO A 34 -28.25 -35.52 -14.38
CA PRO A 34 -28.22 -34.06 -14.32
C PRO A 34 -29.57 -33.46 -14.74
N GLY A 35 -30.17 -32.69 -13.85
CA GLY A 35 -31.37 -31.90 -14.09
C GLY A 35 -31.10 -30.43 -13.78
N THR A 36 -31.25 -29.60 -14.80
CA THR A 36 -31.35 -28.13 -14.74
C THR A 36 -32.29 -27.66 -13.64
N ALA A 37 -31.77 -26.93 -12.65
CA ALA A 37 -32.55 -26.09 -11.75
C ALA A 37 -31.71 -24.88 -11.33
N ALA A 38 -32.22 -23.68 -11.59
CA ALA A 38 -31.63 -22.43 -11.15
C ALA A 38 -31.48 -22.42 -9.63
N ALA A 39 -30.28 -22.08 -9.16
CA ALA A 39 -29.98 -22.00 -7.74
C ALA A 39 -30.71 -20.78 -7.12
N PRO A 40 -31.31 -20.93 -5.92
CA PRO A 40 -31.97 -19.83 -5.24
C PRO A 40 -30.93 -18.86 -4.68
N VAL A 41 -31.17 -17.56 -4.89
CA VAL A 41 -30.45 -16.45 -4.26
C VAL A 41 -30.57 -16.60 -2.74
N PRO A 42 -29.47 -16.57 -1.95
CA PRO A 42 -29.57 -16.67 -0.51
C PRO A 42 -30.25 -15.42 0.06
N ALA A 43 -31.24 -15.63 0.92
CA ALA A 43 -31.97 -14.60 1.61
C ALA A 43 -31.03 -13.71 2.44
N ALA A 44 -31.20 -12.40 2.28
CA ALA A 44 -30.49 -11.37 3.02
C ALA A 44 -30.61 -11.59 4.54
N GLY A 45 -29.49 -11.79 5.22
CA GLY A 45 -29.40 -11.84 6.68
C GLY A 45 -29.67 -10.46 7.31
N PRO A 46 -30.17 -10.41 8.57
CA PRO A 46 -30.58 -9.18 9.20
C PRO A 46 -29.34 -8.45 9.76
N GLY A 47 -28.94 -7.40 9.05
CA GLY A 47 -27.83 -6.53 9.46
C GLY A 47 -27.77 -5.23 8.66
N ARG A 48 -28.93 -4.72 8.22
CA ARG A 48 -29.02 -3.37 7.66
C ARG A 48 -28.98 -2.40 8.85
N ALA A 49 -27.82 -1.78 9.08
CA ALA A 49 -27.77 -0.59 9.91
C ALA A 49 -28.84 0.38 9.39
N THR A 50 -29.77 0.73 10.26
CA THR A 50 -30.88 1.64 9.98
C THR A 50 -30.33 3.01 9.63
N GLY A 51 -30.07 3.26 8.35
CA GLY A 51 -29.81 4.59 7.84
C GLY A 51 -31.00 5.48 8.17
N LEU A 52 -30.73 6.64 8.77
CA LEU A 52 -31.68 7.76 8.81
C LEU A 52 -32.28 7.89 7.40
N ARG A 53 -33.61 7.81 7.28
CA ARG A 53 -34.29 7.97 5.99
C ARG A 53 -34.04 9.39 5.50
N ARG A 54 -33.04 9.56 4.63
CA ARG A 54 -32.83 10.82 3.92
C ARG A 54 -34.08 11.15 3.11
N LEU A 55 -34.47 12.41 3.08
CA LEU A 55 -35.63 12.88 2.31
C LEU A 55 -35.37 12.90 0.79
N TRP A 56 -34.11 12.76 0.39
CA TRP A 56 -33.65 12.73 -1.00
C TRP A 56 -32.94 11.41 -1.33
N ASP A 57 -32.90 11.09 -2.62
CA ASP A 57 -32.20 9.94 -3.19
C ASP A 57 -31.22 10.39 -4.28
N TRP A 58 -30.46 9.44 -4.85
CA TRP A 58 -29.50 9.77 -5.88
C TRP A 58 -30.12 10.10 -7.24
N GLY A 59 -31.38 9.73 -7.48
CA GLY A 59 -32.17 10.23 -8.61
C GLY A 59 -32.36 11.74 -8.52
N THR A 60 -32.66 12.25 -7.31
CA THR A 60 -32.74 13.68 -7.01
C THR A 60 -31.40 14.37 -7.25
N VAL A 61 -30.30 13.80 -6.73
CA VAL A 61 -28.94 14.35 -6.95
C VAL A 61 -28.60 14.43 -8.43
N ARG A 62 -28.91 13.38 -9.21
CA ARG A 62 -28.68 13.34 -10.66
C ARG A 62 -29.45 14.46 -11.37
N SER A 63 -30.73 14.64 -11.05
CA SER A 63 -31.56 15.72 -11.61
C SER A 63 -30.96 17.10 -11.34
N LEU A 64 -30.61 17.37 -10.07
CA LEU A 64 -30.05 18.67 -9.69
C LEU A 64 -28.66 18.91 -10.28
N ARG A 65 -27.83 17.86 -10.42
CA ARG A 65 -26.53 17.95 -11.11
C ARG A 65 -26.70 18.28 -12.59
N ASP A 66 -27.69 17.69 -13.25
CA ASP A 66 -27.96 17.96 -14.66
C ASP A 66 -28.51 19.39 -14.86
N ASP A 67 -29.34 19.88 -13.93
CA ASP A 67 -29.76 21.29 -13.87
C ASP A 67 -28.58 22.23 -13.64
N LEU A 68 -27.70 21.92 -12.69
CA LEU A 68 -26.48 22.66 -12.43
C LEU A 68 -25.58 22.73 -13.67
N SER A 69 -25.38 21.62 -14.36
CA SER A 69 -24.60 21.58 -15.61
C SER A 69 -25.17 22.49 -16.69
N ARG A 70 -26.52 22.57 -16.81
CA ARG A 70 -27.19 23.50 -17.72
C ARG A 70 -26.99 24.96 -17.34
N LEU A 71 -27.01 25.28 -16.05
CA LEU A 71 -26.77 26.65 -15.54
C LEU A 71 -25.31 27.08 -15.71
N MET A 72 -24.37 26.15 -15.51
CA MET A 72 -22.94 26.44 -15.61
C MET A 72 -22.43 26.58 -17.04
N ALA A 73 -23.05 25.92 -18.03
CA ALA A 73 -22.61 25.96 -19.42
C ALA A 73 -22.51 27.38 -20.03
N PRO A 74 -23.52 28.26 -19.93
CA PRO A 74 -23.42 29.63 -20.44
C PRO A 74 -22.39 30.46 -19.68
N GLU A 75 -22.23 30.27 -18.37
CA GLU A 75 -21.25 30.99 -17.55
C GLU A 75 -19.81 30.64 -17.93
N HIS A 76 -19.52 29.36 -18.17
CA HIS A 76 -18.23 28.93 -18.70
C HIS A 76 -17.96 29.51 -20.10
N ALA A 77 -18.97 29.52 -20.97
CA ALA A 77 -18.84 30.09 -22.32
C ALA A 77 -18.56 31.60 -22.27
N ALA A 78 -19.28 32.35 -21.43
CA ALA A 78 -19.09 33.78 -21.24
C ALA A 78 -17.71 34.11 -20.64
N TYR A 79 -17.26 33.33 -19.64
CA TYR A 79 -15.92 33.47 -19.06
C TYR A 79 -14.85 33.23 -20.13
N LYS A 80 -14.98 32.16 -20.91
CA LYS A 80 -14.06 31.81 -21.98
C LYS A 80 -14.01 32.87 -23.07
N GLU A 81 -15.14 33.42 -23.45
CA GLU A 81 -15.20 34.50 -24.44
C GLU A 81 -14.51 35.78 -23.94
N LYS A 82 -14.73 36.15 -22.68
CA LYS A 82 -14.20 37.35 -22.04
C LYS A 82 -12.70 37.25 -21.73
N HIS A 83 -12.25 36.13 -21.17
CA HIS A 83 -10.88 35.95 -20.67
C HIS A 83 -9.97 35.17 -21.61
N LYS A 84 -10.52 34.64 -22.73
CA LYS A 84 -9.80 33.81 -23.72
C LYS A 84 -9.10 32.58 -23.11
N ARG A 85 -9.61 32.10 -21.99
CA ARG A 85 -9.14 30.91 -21.26
C ARG A 85 -10.32 30.22 -20.58
N GLU A 86 -10.17 28.94 -20.26
CA GLU A 86 -11.17 28.24 -19.45
C GLU A 86 -11.28 28.86 -18.05
N MET A 87 -12.46 28.72 -17.44
CA MET A 87 -12.68 29.13 -16.06
C MET A 87 -11.77 28.31 -15.13
N PRO A 88 -10.99 28.95 -14.23
CA PRO A 88 -10.26 28.24 -13.19
C PRO A 88 -11.19 27.35 -12.36
N ALA A 89 -10.68 26.21 -11.90
CA ALA A 89 -11.47 25.26 -11.12
C ALA A 89 -12.07 25.89 -9.85
N GLU A 90 -11.30 26.72 -9.13
CA GLU A 90 -11.77 27.43 -7.94
C GLU A 90 -12.95 28.37 -8.23
N ASP A 91 -12.87 29.16 -9.32
CA ASP A 91 -13.94 30.05 -9.76
C ASP A 91 -15.21 29.24 -10.10
N ALA A 92 -15.03 28.11 -10.79
CA ALA A 92 -16.12 27.22 -11.19
C ALA A 92 -16.80 26.55 -9.98
N GLU A 93 -16.02 26.11 -8.99
CA GLU A 93 -16.54 25.55 -7.74
C GLU A 93 -17.33 26.58 -6.93
N GLN A 94 -16.79 27.81 -6.82
CA GLN A 94 -17.45 28.89 -6.08
C GLN A 94 -18.80 29.28 -6.72
N LEU A 95 -18.82 29.40 -8.05
CA LEU A 95 -20.04 29.65 -8.81
C LEU A 95 -21.02 28.46 -8.71
N GLY A 96 -20.48 27.24 -8.76
CA GLY A 96 -21.23 26.00 -8.57
C GLY A 96 -21.99 25.97 -7.24
N TRP A 97 -21.33 26.33 -6.13
CA TRP A 97 -21.97 26.41 -4.82
C TRP A 97 -23.17 27.36 -4.80
N SER A 98 -23.04 28.55 -5.41
CA SER A 98 -24.14 29.51 -5.48
C SER A 98 -25.37 28.90 -6.17
N HIS A 99 -25.19 28.25 -7.31
CA HIS A 99 -26.28 27.61 -8.03
C HIS A 99 -26.84 26.39 -7.30
N ILE A 100 -26.00 25.61 -6.63
CA ILE A 100 -26.42 24.46 -5.85
C ILE A 100 -27.37 24.89 -4.73
N TYR A 101 -27.04 25.94 -3.98
CA TYR A 101 -27.92 26.45 -2.93
C TYR A 101 -29.28 26.91 -3.49
N ASP A 102 -29.29 27.62 -4.62
CA ASP A 102 -30.53 28.05 -5.26
C ASP A 102 -31.39 26.87 -5.77
N LEU A 103 -30.74 25.82 -6.27
CA LEU A 103 -31.42 24.61 -6.76
C LEU A 103 -31.98 23.78 -5.61
N VAL A 104 -31.23 23.62 -4.51
CA VAL A 104 -31.67 22.89 -3.33
C VAL A 104 -32.80 23.63 -2.61
N ALA A 105 -32.74 24.95 -2.51
CA ALA A 105 -33.83 25.74 -1.94
C ALA A 105 -35.13 25.60 -2.74
N ARG A 106 -35.04 25.58 -4.08
CA ARG A 106 -36.18 25.31 -4.97
C ARG A 106 -36.72 23.90 -4.77
N TRP A 107 -35.85 22.89 -4.75
CA TRP A 107 -36.24 21.52 -4.46
C TRP A 107 -36.94 21.40 -3.10
N ALA A 108 -36.44 22.06 -2.06
CA ALA A 108 -37.00 21.98 -0.72
C ALA A 108 -38.41 22.59 -0.65
N ALA A 109 -38.63 23.72 -1.34
CA ALA A 109 -39.94 24.33 -1.47
C ALA A 109 -40.94 23.42 -2.21
N ASP A 110 -40.52 22.83 -3.32
CA ASP A 110 -41.35 21.90 -4.11
C ASP A 110 -41.66 20.61 -3.32
N PHE A 111 -40.65 20.06 -2.64
CA PHE A 111 -40.80 18.88 -1.80
C PHE A 111 -41.79 19.14 -0.66
N ALA A 112 -41.69 20.28 0.03
CA ALA A 112 -42.61 20.66 1.09
C ALA A 112 -44.05 20.81 0.59
N ALA A 113 -44.25 21.42 -0.59
CA ALA A 113 -45.56 21.58 -1.19
C ALA A 113 -46.22 20.23 -1.55
N VAL A 114 -45.43 19.30 -2.13
CA VAL A 114 -45.94 18.00 -2.60
C VAL A 114 -46.07 16.97 -1.48
N ARG A 115 -45.08 16.88 -0.59
CA ARG A 115 -45.01 15.84 0.46
C ARG A 115 -45.60 16.28 1.78
N GLN A 116 -45.94 17.56 1.94
CA GLN A 116 -46.42 18.14 3.20
C GLN A 116 -45.45 17.92 4.37
N VAL A 117 -44.16 17.80 4.05
CA VAL A 117 -43.04 17.64 4.99
C VAL A 117 -41.94 18.59 4.54
N SER A 118 -41.54 19.52 5.40
CA SER A 118 -40.43 20.43 5.13
C SER A 118 -39.10 19.73 5.37
N PRO A 119 -38.16 19.75 4.40
CA PRO A 119 -36.79 19.34 4.65
C PRO A 119 -36.14 20.15 5.77
N THR A 120 -35.28 19.50 6.54
CA THR A 120 -34.49 20.20 7.56
C THR A 120 -33.28 20.89 6.91
N PRO A 121 -32.64 21.88 7.58
CA PRO A 121 -31.37 22.44 7.11
C PRO A 121 -30.27 21.39 6.91
N GLU A 122 -30.31 20.29 7.66
CA GLU A 122 -29.38 19.16 7.51
C GLU A 122 -29.68 18.34 6.25
N ASP A 123 -30.96 18.13 5.91
CA ASP A 123 -31.35 17.48 4.65
C ASP A 123 -30.90 18.31 3.44
N GLU A 124 -31.13 19.63 3.47
CA GLU A 124 -30.70 20.54 2.42
C GLU A 124 -29.18 20.58 2.28
N SER A 125 -28.46 20.71 3.40
CA SER A 125 -26.99 20.75 3.39
C SER A 125 -26.39 19.44 2.87
N SER A 126 -26.94 18.29 3.27
CA SER A 126 -26.49 16.99 2.81
C SER A 126 -26.78 16.76 1.31
N LEU A 127 -27.92 17.23 0.81
CA LEU A 127 -28.24 17.20 -0.62
C LEU A 127 -27.31 18.12 -1.43
N ALA A 128 -27.08 19.35 -0.95
CA ALA A 128 -26.18 20.30 -1.57
C ALA A 128 -24.76 19.72 -1.70
N GLN A 129 -24.24 19.12 -0.63
CA GLN A 129 -22.94 18.45 -0.64
C GLN A 129 -22.92 17.26 -1.61
N ALA A 130 -24.00 16.47 -1.70
CA ALA A 130 -24.07 15.35 -2.63
C ALA A 130 -24.07 15.80 -4.09
N VAL A 131 -24.77 16.88 -4.43
CA VAL A 131 -24.77 17.49 -5.77
C VAL A 131 -23.38 18.06 -6.09
N PHE A 132 -22.77 18.77 -5.14
CA PHE A 132 -21.40 19.28 -5.30
C PHE A 132 -20.42 18.13 -5.58
N ASN A 133 -20.46 17.07 -4.76
CA ASN A 133 -19.58 15.92 -4.91
C ASN A 133 -19.77 15.22 -6.25
N ALA A 134 -21.01 15.12 -6.74
CA ALA A 134 -21.34 14.51 -8.01
C ALA A 134 -20.86 15.33 -9.22
N GLN A 135 -20.78 16.66 -9.08
CA GLN A 135 -20.34 17.56 -10.15
C GLN A 135 -18.81 17.78 -10.15
N PHE A 136 -18.25 18.14 -9.00
CA PHE A 136 -16.88 18.64 -8.88
C PHE A 136 -15.92 17.62 -8.26
N ALA A 137 -16.41 16.68 -7.46
CA ALA A 137 -15.57 15.72 -6.72
C ALA A 137 -15.76 14.26 -7.20
N HIS A 138 -15.67 13.28 -6.29
CA HIS A 138 -15.76 11.85 -6.61
C HIS A 138 -17.14 11.23 -6.34
N GLY A 139 -18.21 12.03 -6.39
CA GLY A 139 -19.59 11.55 -6.24
C GLY A 139 -19.82 10.77 -4.95
N ARG A 140 -20.37 9.56 -5.07
CA ARG A 140 -20.70 8.70 -3.91
C ARG A 140 -19.47 8.20 -3.15
N LEU A 141 -18.28 8.25 -3.75
CA LEU A 141 -17.03 7.85 -3.09
C LEU A 141 -16.52 8.92 -2.13
N GLN A 142 -16.87 10.18 -2.36
CA GLN A 142 -16.26 11.32 -1.66
C GLN A 142 -16.31 11.21 -0.14
N PRO A 143 -17.43 10.83 0.52
CA PRO A 143 -17.46 10.73 1.98
C PRO A 143 -16.45 9.72 2.55
N TYR A 144 -16.16 8.64 1.83
CA TYR A 144 -15.18 7.62 2.24
C TYR A 144 -13.73 8.06 1.94
N LEU A 145 -13.54 8.85 0.89
CA LEU A 145 -12.25 9.49 0.59
C LEU A 145 -11.93 10.59 1.61
N ASP A 146 -12.93 11.23 2.19
CA ASP A 146 -12.74 12.23 3.25
C ASP A 146 -12.53 11.59 4.64
N ASP A 147 -13.03 10.39 4.89
CA ASP A 147 -12.88 9.71 6.19
C ASP A 147 -11.42 9.25 6.42
N PRO A 148 -10.67 9.86 7.37
CA PRO A 148 -9.27 9.53 7.60
C PRO A 148 -9.06 8.10 8.13
N GLY A 149 -10.11 7.41 8.60
CA GLY A 149 -10.06 6.03 9.07
C GLY A 149 -9.99 4.98 7.95
N VAL A 150 -10.47 5.31 6.75
CA VAL A 150 -10.57 4.38 5.60
C VAL A 150 -9.19 4.06 5.03
N GLU A 151 -8.89 2.79 4.83
CA GLU A 151 -7.70 2.32 4.11
C GLU A 151 -8.02 1.89 2.68
N ASN A 152 -9.08 1.10 2.49
CA ASN A 152 -9.48 0.61 1.18
C ASN A 152 -11.00 0.71 1.00
N ILE A 153 -11.42 0.95 -0.24
CA ILE A 153 -12.80 0.88 -0.71
C ILE A 153 -12.84 -0.22 -1.76
N LEU A 154 -13.54 -1.32 -1.48
CA LEU A 154 -13.64 -2.49 -2.34
C LEU A 154 -15.06 -2.56 -2.92
N ILE A 155 -15.18 -2.47 -4.23
CA ILE A 155 -16.47 -2.40 -4.94
C ILE A 155 -16.57 -3.62 -5.86
N ASN A 156 -17.53 -4.49 -5.58
CA ASN A 156 -17.80 -5.72 -6.32
C ASN A 156 -19.15 -5.59 -7.04
N GLY A 157 -19.16 -4.84 -8.14
CA GLY A 157 -20.37 -4.31 -8.76
C GLY A 157 -20.94 -3.11 -8.00
N CYS A 158 -22.03 -2.52 -8.50
CA CYS A 158 -22.56 -1.25 -7.99
C CYS A 158 -23.01 -1.26 -6.52
N ASP A 159 -23.38 -2.42 -5.98
CA ASP A 159 -24.14 -2.60 -4.73
C ASP A 159 -23.41 -3.38 -3.63
N GLN A 160 -22.31 -4.06 -3.92
CA GLN A 160 -21.47 -4.70 -2.89
C GLN A 160 -20.21 -3.88 -2.64
N VAL A 161 -20.33 -2.93 -1.71
CA VAL A 161 -19.27 -1.97 -1.38
C VAL A 161 -18.79 -2.20 0.05
N TRP A 162 -17.53 -2.60 0.19
CA TRP A 162 -16.86 -2.81 1.47
C TRP A 162 -15.86 -1.69 1.74
N ILE A 163 -15.86 -1.22 2.98
CA ILE A 163 -14.91 -0.25 3.48
C ILE A 163 -14.01 -0.94 4.50
N ASP A 164 -12.73 -0.98 4.19
CA ASP A 164 -11.69 -1.51 5.07
C ASP A 164 -11.09 -0.37 5.88
N TYR A 165 -11.02 -0.56 7.20
CA TYR A 165 -10.45 0.41 8.12
C TYR A 165 -9.17 -0.13 8.77
N ALA A 166 -8.30 0.77 9.19
CA ALA A 166 -7.02 0.40 9.82
C ALA A 166 -7.20 -0.23 11.22
N ASP A 167 -8.22 0.23 11.95
CA ASP A 167 -8.36 0.07 13.40
C ASP A 167 -9.72 -0.52 13.82
N ARG A 168 -10.59 -0.83 12.85
CA ARG A 168 -11.91 -1.41 13.08
C ARG A 168 -12.32 -2.41 11.98
N PRO A 169 -13.33 -3.26 12.23
CA PRO A 169 -13.79 -4.25 11.25
C PRO A 169 -14.29 -3.62 9.95
N ASN A 170 -14.18 -4.39 8.86
CA ASN A 170 -14.69 -3.98 7.55
C ASN A 170 -16.21 -3.80 7.58
N GLN A 171 -16.70 -2.83 6.82
CA GLN A 171 -18.11 -2.46 6.81
C GLN A 171 -18.69 -2.52 5.40
N LEU A 172 -19.84 -3.19 5.24
CA LEU A 172 -20.66 -3.09 4.04
C LEU A 172 -21.46 -1.77 4.09
N VAL A 173 -21.40 -0.99 3.01
CA VAL A 173 -22.05 0.32 2.91
C VAL A 173 -23.04 0.40 1.75
N ASP A 174 -23.72 1.54 1.62
CA ASP A 174 -24.70 1.76 0.55
C ASP A 174 -24.06 1.73 -0.86
N PRO A 175 -24.84 1.35 -1.90
CA PRO A 175 -24.37 1.31 -3.29
C PRO A 175 -23.75 2.62 -3.79
N ILE A 176 -22.62 2.51 -4.49
CA ILE A 176 -21.91 3.66 -5.09
C ILE A 176 -22.46 4.05 -6.47
N ALA A 177 -23.36 3.24 -7.04
CA ALA A 177 -24.10 3.50 -8.27
C ALA A 177 -25.46 2.75 -8.23
N GLU A 178 -26.40 3.08 -9.12
CA GLU A 178 -27.71 2.41 -9.23
C GLU A 178 -27.65 1.14 -10.09
N SER A 179 -26.71 1.09 -11.03
CA SER A 179 -26.45 -0.10 -11.86
C SER A 179 -24.96 -0.25 -12.17
N ASP A 180 -24.58 -1.42 -12.67
CA ASP A 180 -23.21 -1.67 -13.11
C ASP A 180 -22.84 -0.79 -14.31
N GLU A 181 -23.80 -0.49 -15.20
CA GLU A 181 -23.60 0.44 -16.32
C GLU A 181 -23.28 1.86 -15.83
N GLU A 182 -24.02 2.36 -14.83
CA GLU A 182 -23.75 3.67 -14.24
C GLU A 182 -22.36 3.69 -13.57
N LEU A 183 -21.95 2.61 -12.89
CA LEU A 183 -20.61 2.50 -12.32
C LEU A 183 -19.55 2.60 -13.42
N VAL A 184 -19.72 1.93 -14.56
CA VAL A 184 -18.81 2.04 -15.69
C VAL A 184 -18.76 3.47 -16.25
N GLU A 185 -19.91 4.13 -16.41
CA GLU A 185 -19.98 5.53 -16.87
C GLU A 185 -19.25 6.48 -15.90
N PHE A 186 -19.42 6.27 -14.60
CA PHE A 186 -18.74 7.03 -13.55
C PHE A 186 -17.21 6.85 -13.64
N LEU A 187 -16.73 5.61 -13.81
CA LEU A 187 -15.30 5.31 -13.97
C LEU A 187 -14.72 5.93 -15.26
N GLN A 188 -15.46 5.86 -16.37
CA GLN A 188 -15.05 6.50 -17.62
C GLN A 188 -14.98 8.02 -17.47
N MET A 189 -15.92 8.61 -16.74
CA MET A 189 -15.93 10.04 -16.44
C MET A 189 -14.74 10.45 -15.56
N LEU A 190 -14.38 9.67 -14.54
CA LEU A 190 -13.14 9.84 -13.78
C LEU A 190 -11.91 9.74 -14.69
N GLY A 191 -11.86 8.76 -15.59
CA GLY A 191 -10.77 8.59 -16.56
C GLY A 191 -10.54 9.83 -17.43
N ARG A 192 -11.63 10.43 -17.94
CA ARG A 192 -11.58 11.65 -18.74
C ARG A 192 -11.13 12.88 -17.96
N ARG A 193 -11.49 13.00 -16.67
CA ARG A 193 -11.08 14.12 -15.82
C ARG A 193 -9.59 14.08 -15.44
N HIS A 194 -9.07 12.88 -15.16
CA HIS A 194 -7.72 12.70 -14.62
C HIS A 194 -6.62 12.44 -15.68
N GLY A 195 -6.94 12.41 -16.97
CA GLY A 195 -5.94 12.21 -18.02
C GLY A 195 -6.41 12.64 -19.41
N ALA A 196 -5.54 13.35 -20.13
CA ALA A 196 -5.68 13.54 -21.56
C ALA A 196 -5.41 12.21 -22.29
N GLY A 197 -6.47 11.57 -22.80
CA GLY A 197 -6.40 10.52 -23.84
C GLY A 197 -5.93 9.11 -23.44
N GLU A 198 -4.93 8.94 -22.57
CA GLU A 198 -4.24 7.64 -22.38
C GLU A 198 -4.92 6.69 -21.36
N ARG A 199 -5.78 7.23 -20.49
CA ARG A 199 -6.46 6.50 -19.39
C ARG A 199 -7.95 6.31 -19.65
N SER A 200 -8.29 5.76 -20.82
CA SER A 200 -9.67 5.46 -21.21
C SER A 200 -10.08 4.04 -20.81
N LEU A 201 -11.23 3.92 -20.15
CA LEU A 201 -11.86 2.64 -19.82
C LEU A 201 -12.85 2.28 -20.94
N SER A 202 -12.66 1.16 -21.62
CA SER A 202 -13.53 0.71 -22.70
C SER A 202 -13.58 -0.81 -22.78
N LYS A 203 -14.44 -1.36 -23.66
CA LYS A 203 -14.47 -2.81 -23.89
C LYS A 203 -13.16 -3.37 -24.42
N HIS A 204 -12.38 -2.58 -25.15
CA HIS A 204 -11.10 -2.98 -25.71
C HIS A 204 -9.93 -2.72 -24.75
N LYS A 205 -10.11 -1.82 -23.77
CA LYS A 205 -9.18 -1.54 -22.67
C LYS A 205 -9.93 -1.69 -21.33
N PRO A 206 -10.14 -2.94 -20.86
CA PRO A 206 -11.03 -3.25 -19.75
C PRO A 206 -10.48 -2.87 -18.37
N THR A 207 -9.28 -2.30 -18.30
CA THR A 207 -8.61 -1.90 -17.07
C THR A 207 -8.45 -0.39 -16.99
N LEU A 208 -8.54 0.15 -15.79
CA LEU A 208 -8.33 1.56 -15.51
C LEU A 208 -7.54 1.72 -14.22
N ALA A 209 -6.42 2.44 -14.29
CA ALA A 209 -5.64 2.86 -13.15
C ALA A 209 -5.63 4.40 -13.10
N LEU A 210 -6.06 4.97 -11.98
CA LEU A 210 -6.14 6.41 -11.75
C LEU A 210 -5.55 6.81 -10.41
N ARG A 211 -4.97 8.01 -10.38
CA ARG A 211 -4.70 8.73 -9.14
C ARG A 211 -5.76 9.82 -8.97
N LEU A 212 -6.54 9.71 -7.91
CA LEU A 212 -7.59 10.64 -7.53
C LEU A 212 -6.99 11.94 -6.96
N SER A 213 -7.80 13.00 -6.82
CA SER A 213 -7.30 14.30 -6.37
C SER A 213 -6.84 14.31 -4.91
N ASP A 214 -7.34 13.38 -4.08
CA ASP A 214 -6.86 13.15 -2.71
C ASP A 214 -5.60 12.26 -2.65
N THR A 215 -4.99 11.97 -3.81
CA THR A 215 -3.86 11.05 -4.05
C THR A 215 -4.18 9.56 -3.91
N SER A 216 -5.42 9.20 -3.61
CA SER A 216 -5.83 7.80 -3.55
C SER A 216 -5.70 7.13 -4.91
N ARG A 217 -5.40 5.83 -4.90
CA ARG A 217 -5.22 5.05 -6.12
C ARG A 217 -6.48 4.26 -6.39
N LEU A 218 -7.05 4.41 -7.58
CA LEU A 218 -8.19 3.65 -8.05
C LEU A 218 -7.72 2.69 -9.13
N GLN A 219 -7.99 1.40 -8.94
CA GLN A 219 -7.86 0.38 -9.97
C GLN A 219 -9.24 -0.20 -10.25
N ALA A 220 -9.60 -0.32 -11.52
CA ALA A 220 -10.86 -0.91 -11.96
C ALA A 220 -10.65 -1.93 -13.08
N MET A 221 -11.51 -2.94 -13.10
CA MET A 221 -11.63 -3.93 -14.17
C MET A 221 -13.09 -4.11 -14.57
N ILE A 222 -13.35 -4.15 -15.88
CA ILE A 222 -14.67 -4.38 -16.49
C ILE A 222 -14.55 -5.47 -17.55
N GLU A 223 -15.67 -6.07 -18.00
CA GLU A 223 -15.77 -7.02 -19.14
C GLU A 223 -14.99 -8.34 -19.01
N VAL A 224 -13.89 -8.39 -18.27
CA VAL A 224 -13.11 -9.60 -17.93
C VAL A 224 -13.54 -10.23 -16.61
N THR A 225 -14.48 -9.58 -15.93
CA THR A 225 -15.15 -10.01 -14.70
C THR A 225 -16.67 -9.96 -14.92
N HIS A 226 -17.44 -10.74 -14.15
CA HIS A 226 -18.90 -10.79 -14.30
C HIS A 226 -19.56 -9.42 -14.06
N ARG A 227 -18.97 -8.60 -13.18
CA ARG A 227 -19.42 -7.24 -12.83
C ARG A 227 -18.20 -6.32 -12.79
N PRO A 228 -18.36 -4.99 -12.85
CA PRO A 228 -17.26 -4.07 -12.63
C PRO A 228 -16.65 -4.26 -11.23
N HIS A 229 -15.34 -4.44 -11.14
CA HIS A 229 -14.62 -4.46 -9.87
C HIS A 229 -13.76 -3.22 -9.74
N VAL A 230 -13.80 -2.58 -8.57
CA VAL A 230 -13.00 -1.38 -8.29
C VAL A 230 -12.37 -1.51 -6.91
N VAL A 231 -11.10 -1.16 -6.82
CA VAL A 231 -10.37 -1.02 -5.56
C VAL A 231 -9.86 0.41 -5.49
N VAL A 232 -10.24 1.14 -4.45
CA VAL A 232 -9.61 2.43 -4.12
C VAL A 232 -8.77 2.25 -2.87
N ARG A 233 -7.47 2.50 -2.98
CA ARG A 233 -6.51 2.43 -1.88
C ARG A 233 -6.11 3.85 -1.48
N LYS A 234 -6.40 4.20 -0.23
CA LYS A 234 -6.05 5.52 0.32
C LYS A 234 -4.64 5.49 0.89
N GLN A 235 -3.81 6.43 0.45
CA GLN A 235 -2.49 6.61 1.04
C GLN A 235 -2.58 7.49 2.29
N ARG A 236 -2.73 6.85 3.46
CA ARG A 236 -2.90 7.55 4.75
C ARG A 236 -1.61 8.12 5.34
N ILE A 237 -0.50 7.41 5.16
CA ILE A 237 0.69 7.65 5.96
C ILE A 237 1.61 8.63 5.24
N ARG A 238 1.54 9.90 5.63
CA ARG A 238 2.47 10.95 5.19
C ARG A 238 3.37 11.47 6.32
N ASP A 239 2.92 11.33 7.56
CA ASP A 239 3.65 11.83 8.73
C ASP A 239 3.93 10.71 9.74
N VAL A 240 5.08 10.05 9.59
CA VAL A 240 5.57 9.07 10.56
C VAL A 240 7.04 9.35 10.83
N THR A 241 7.41 9.33 12.11
CA THR A 241 8.79 9.46 12.59
C THR A 241 9.22 8.17 13.30
N LEU A 242 10.52 8.00 13.53
CA LEU A 242 11.02 6.86 14.31
C LEU A 242 10.51 6.88 15.75
N GLU A 243 10.34 8.07 16.35
CA GLU A 243 9.72 8.22 17.68
C GLU A 243 8.31 7.66 17.68
N LYS A 244 7.51 7.98 16.65
CA LYS A 244 6.15 7.46 16.56
C LYS A 244 6.13 5.94 16.44
N LEU A 245 7.07 5.37 15.68
CA LEU A 245 7.23 3.93 15.58
C LEU A 245 7.67 3.29 16.91
N ALA A 246 8.45 3.99 17.74
CA ALA A 246 8.78 3.53 19.08
C ALA A 246 7.57 3.57 20.01
N GLU A 247 6.78 4.65 19.98
CA GLU A 247 5.53 4.78 20.74
C GLU A 247 4.52 3.68 20.40
N THR A 248 4.38 3.33 19.12
CA THR A 248 3.47 2.28 18.66
C THR A 248 4.01 0.86 18.87
N GLY A 249 5.23 0.73 19.41
CA GLY A 249 5.87 -0.56 19.63
C GLY A 249 6.23 -1.29 18.34
N THR A 250 6.56 -0.55 17.28
CA THR A 250 7.14 -1.09 16.05
C THR A 250 8.66 -1.22 16.14
N ILE A 251 9.31 -0.34 16.88
CA ILE A 251 10.71 -0.44 17.29
C ILE A 251 10.82 -0.17 18.79
N ASP A 252 11.94 -0.53 19.40
CA ASP A 252 12.27 -0.09 20.75
C ASP A 252 13.20 1.14 20.73
N HIS A 253 13.54 1.68 21.91
CA HIS A 253 14.37 2.87 22.00
C HIS A 253 15.82 2.64 21.54
N SER A 254 16.41 1.49 21.84
CA SER A 254 17.76 1.15 21.39
C SER A 254 17.83 1.05 19.86
N LEU A 255 16.83 0.44 19.23
CA LEU A 255 16.71 0.38 17.78
C LEU A 255 16.41 1.75 17.16
N LEU A 256 15.58 2.60 17.79
CA LEU A 256 15.37 3.99 17.37
C LEU A 256 16.70 4.74 17.26
N HIS A 257 17.52 4.69 18.31
CA HIS A 257 18.80 5.39 18.32
C HIS A 257 19.78 4.83 17.29
N PHE A 258 19.80 3.51 17.12
CA PHE A 258 20.62 2.85 16.11
C PHE A 258 20.23 3.27 14.69
N LEU A 259 18.94 3.28 14.37
CA LEU A 259 18.45 3.69 13.05
C LEU A 259 18.74 5.17 12.75
N LYS A 260 18.59 6.06 13.74
CA LYS A 260 19.00 7.47 13.61
C LYS A 260 20.49 7.60 13.29
N ALA A 261 21.33 6.91 14.04
CA ALA A 261 22.77 6.94 13.81
C ALA A 261 23.14 6.36 12.43
N ALA A 262 22.52 5.25 12.00
CA ALA A 262 22.74 4.67 10.68
C ALA A 262 22.38 5.67 9.55
N MET A 263 21.27 6.40 9.69
CA MET A 263 20.87 7.41 8.71
C MET A 263 21.81 8.62 8.67
N ALA A 264 22.25 9.10 9.84
CA ALA A 264 23.20 10.20 9.97
C ALA A 264 24.59 9.83 9.44
N ALA A 265 25.03 8.58 9.67
CA ALA A 265 26.27 8.02 9.14
C ALA A 265 26.17 7.56 7.67
N ARG A 266 25.10 7.95 6.96
CA ARG A 266 24.87 7.63 5.53
C ARG A 266 24.97 6.13 5.21
N LYS A 267 24.40 5.28 6.05
CA LYS A 267 24.34 3.84 5.76
C LYS A 267 23.19 3.53 4.81
N ASN A 268 23.47 2.69 3.83
CA ASN A 268 22.50 2.19 2.86
C ASN A 268 21.63 1.11 3.54
N ILE A 269 20.31 1.35 3.57
CA ILE A 269 19.38 0.47 4.30
C ILE A 269 18.33 -0.10 3.35
N MET A 270 18.22 -1.43 3.35
CA MET A 270 17.12 -2.15 2.70
C MET A 270 16.09 -2.60 3.74
N ILE A 271 14.84 -2.16 3.58
CA ILE A 271 13.73 -2.59 4.42
C ILE A 271 13.04 -3.80 3.76
N SER A 272 12.94 -4.92 4.48
CA SER A 272 12.35 -6.16 3.98
C SER A 272 11.13 -6.61 4.78
N GLY A 273 10.26 -7.39 4.14
CA GLY A 273 9.07 -7.98 4.78
C GLY A 273 7.97 -8.31 3.77
N THR A 274 6.87 -8.88 4.25
CA THR A 274 5.72 -9.26 3.41
C THR A 274 4.92 -8.02 2.93
N GLN A 275 3.90 -8.25 2.11
CA GLN A 275 2.98 -7.20 1.67
C GLN A 275 2.16 -6.66 2.85
N GLY A 276 1.97 -5.34 2.92
CA GLY A 276 1.18 -4.68 3.97
C GLY A 276 1.82 -4.60 5.36
N VAL A 277 3.05 -5.12 5.54
CA VAL A 277 3.73 -5.22 6.84
C VAL A 277 4.22 -3.87 7.41
N GLY A 278 4.26 -2.81 6.61
CA GLY A 278 4.71 -1.46 7.02
C GLY A 278 6.11 -1.03 6.53
N LYS A 279 6.64 -1.64 5.44
CA LYS A 279 7.96 -1.26 4.88
C LYS A 279 8.02 0.21 4.46
N THR A 280 7.04 0.67 3.67
CA THR A 280 6.95 2.04 3.20
C THR A 280 6.87 3.02 4.39
N THR A 281 6.14 2.65 5.45
CA THR A 281 6.06 3.44 6.70
C THR A 281 7.42 3.58 7.39
N MET A 282 8.18 2.49 7.54
CA MET A 282 9.54 2.55 8.07
C MET A 282 10.47 3.37 7.18
N LEU A 283 10.35 3.24 5.85
CA LEU A 283 11.14 4.01 4.91
C LEU A 283 10.88 5.52 5.07
N ILE A 284 9.61 5.93 5.18
CA ILE A 284 9.24 7.34 5.41
C ILE A 284 9.82 7.83 6.74
N ALA A 285 9.75 7.01 7.80
CA ALA A 285 10.31 7.34 9.10
C ALA A 285 11.84 7.55 9.04
N LEU A 286 12.56 6.66 8.35
CA LEU A 286 14.01 6.79 8.13
C LEU A 286 14.35 8.00 7.27
N ALA A 287 13.55 8.29 6.24
CA ALA A 287 13.74 9.44 5.37
C ALA A 287 13.62 10.78 6.12
N ARG A 288 12.90 10.83 7.26
CA ARG A 288 12.85 12.00 8.15
C ARG A 288 14.12 12.25 8.95
N GLU A 289 15.03 11.28 9.01
CA GLU A 289 16.34 11.46 9.65
C GLU A 289 17.40 11.98 8.66
N ILE A 290 17.04 12.14 7.38
CA ILE A 290 17.91 12.76 6.38
C ILE A 290 17.99 14.27 6.67
N ASP A 291 19.17 14.87 6.51
CA ASP A 291 19.34 16.31 6.67
C ASP A 291 18.41 17.08 5.69
N PRO A 292 17.59 18.04 6.18
CA PRO A 292 16.64 18.81 5.38
C PRO A 292 17.20 19.48 4.11
N GLN A 293 18.50 19.77 4.09
CA GLN A 293 19.20 20.43 2.98
C GLN A 293 19.68 19.44 1.91
N GLU A 294 19.63 18.13 2.18
CA GLU A 294 20.05 17.14 1.18
C GLU A 294 19.07 17.09 0.01
N ARG A 295 19.64 17.00 -1.20
CA ARG A 295 18.88 16.72 -2.41
C ARG A 295 18.63 15.23 -2.55
N VAL A 296 17.37 14.81 -2.47
CA VAL A 296 16.96 13.40 -2.46
C VAL A 296 16.10 13.09 -3.67
N GLY A 297 16.36 11.97 -4.35
CA GLY A 297 15.45 11.47 -5.39
C GLY A 297 14.61 10.32 -4.85
N THR A 298 13.30 10.33 -5.10
CA THR A 298 12.44 9.16 -4.88
C THR A 298 12.06 8.54 -6.22
N LEU A 299 12.17 7.22 -6.33
CA LEU A 299 11.79 6.44 -7.50
C LEU A 299 10.76 5.42 -7.07
N GLU A 300 9.55 5.55 -7.58
CA GLU A 300 8.40 4.78 -7.11
C GLU A 300 7.59 4.25 -8.31
N THR A 301 7.12 3.00 -8.26
CA THR A 301 6.21 2.51 -9.32
C THR A 301 4.95 3.35 -9.34
N GLU A 302 4.48 3.74 -8.16
CA GLU A 302 3.38 4.64 -7.94
C GLU A 302 3.74 5.50 -6.70
N TYR A 303 3.41 6.80 -6.69
CA TYR A 303 3.76 7.70 -5.59
C TYR A 303 3.09 7.30 -4.28
N GLU A 304 3.90 6.96 -3.29
CA GLU A 304 3.53 6.39 -2.00
C GLU A 304 4.24 7.11 -0.85
N LEU A 305 5.47 7.60 -1.09
CA LEU A 305 6.33 8.23 -0.10
C LEU A 305 5.98 9.69 0.17
N PHE A 306 5.60 10.44 -0.87
CA PHE A 306 5.23 11.86 -0.78
C PHE A 306 6.24 12.75 -0.03
N LEU A 307 7.54 12.41 -0.06
CA LEU A 307 8.56 13.15 0.71
C LEU A 307 8.68 14.64 0.31
N HIS A 308 8.19 15.02 -0.87
CA HIS A 308 8.13 16.40 -1.33
C HIS A 308 6.98 17.21 -0.69
N GLU A 309 5.98 16.54 -0.12
CA GLU A 309 4.81 17.17 0.54
C GLU A 309 4.95 17.23 2.06
N ILE A 310 5.78 16.39 2.68
CA ILE A 310 5.89 16.27 4.15
C ILE A 310 6.59 17.46 4.83
N GLY A 311 7.15 18.40 4.06
CA GLY A 311 7.76 19.64 4.56
C GLY A 311 9.14 19.53 5.22
N HIS A 312 9.63 18.32 5.50
CA HIS A 312 10.95 18.10 6.11
C HIS A 312 12.12 18.34 5.13
N LEU A 313 12.07 17.73 3.95
CA LEU A 313 13.10 17.84 2.93
C LEU A 313 12.82 19.01 1.99
N GLN A 314 13.80 19.90 1.81
CA GLN A 314 13.64 21.08 0.96
C GLN A 314 13.86 20.79 -0.52
N GLN A 315 14.64 19.75 -0.85
CA GLN A 315 14.98 19.40 -2.22
C GLN A 315 14.68 17.93 -2.51
N VAL A 316 13.43 17.67 -2.88
CA VAL A 316 13.02 16.33 -3.30
C VAL A 316 12.75 16.33 -4.80
N VAL A 317 13.31 15.33 -5.49
CA VAL A 317 13.01 15.02 -6.89
C VAL A 317 12.13 13.75 -6.90
N PRO A 318 10.80 13.91 -6.87
CA PRO A 318 9.89 12.77 -6.97
C PRO A 318 9.85 12.26 -8.42
N MET A 319 10.02 10.94 -8.59
CA MET A 319 9.93 10.27 -9.89
C MET A 319 9.01 9.06 -9.77
N GLU A 320 8.09 8.93 -10.72
CA GLU A 320 7.09 7.85 -10.78
C GLU A 320 7.22 7.12 -12.11
N ALA A 321 7.13 5.79 -12.07
CA ALA A 321 6.99 4.99 -13.28
C ALA A 321 5.70 5.36 -14.02
N ARG A 322 5.68 5.18 -15.33
CA ARG A 322 4.50 5.46 -16.14
C ARG A 322 4.12 4.21 -16.92
N GLU A 323 2.90 3.73 -16.71
CA GLU A 323 2.33 2.70 -17.58
C GLU A 323 2.17 3.22 -19.00
N GLY A 324 2.33 2.35 -19.98
CA GLY A 324 2.13 2.70 -21.38
C GLY A 324 0.65 2.90 -21.73
N ASN A 325 0.42 3.36 -22.96
CA ASN A 325 -0.93 3.61 -23.45
C ASN A 325 -1.67 2.32 -23.88
N GLY A 326 -1.01 1.16 -23.85
CA GLY A 326 -1.52 -0.16 -24.27
C GLY A 326 -1.19 -0.54 -25.72
N GLU A 327 -0.70 0.38 -26.55
CA GLU A 327 -0.15 0.04 -27.86
C GLU A 327 1.28 -0.48 -27.70
N ARG A 328 1.65 -1.56 -28.40
CA ARG A 328 3.00 -2.14 -28.30
C ARG A 328 3.83 -1.84 -29.54
N VAL A 329 5.02 -1.30 -29.34
CA VAL A 329 6.05 -1.10 -30.36
C VAL A 329 7.35 -1.72 -29.83
N ASP A 330 7.96 -2.61 -30.62
CA ASP A 330 9.18 -3.35 -30.25
C ASP A 330 9.11 -4.07 -28.89
N GLY A 331 7.92 -4.57 -28.54
CA GLY A 331 7.66 -5.34 -27.31
C GLY A 331 7.42 -4.51 -26.05
N ARG A 332 7.64 -3.18 -26.09
CA ARG A 332 7.29 -2.23 -25.02
C ARG A 332 5.99 -1.52 -25.30
N GLU A 333 5.29 -1.09 -24.26
CA GLU A 333 4.13 -0.24 -24.47
C GLU A 333 4.56 1.19 -24.81
N VAL A 334 3.87 1.82 -25.76
CA VAL A 334 4.17 3.19 -26.15
C VAL A 334 3.91 4.11 -24.97
N GLY A 335 4.93 4.87 -24.59
CA GLY A 335 4.88 5.78 -23.44
C GLY A 335 5.24 5.14 -22.10
N GLU A 336 5.50 3.83 -22.04
CA GLU A 336 5.96 3.14 -20.84
C GLU A 336 7.30 3.69 -20.35
N ILE A 337 7.40 3.94 -19.04
CA ILE A 337 8.62 4.32 -18.34
C ILE A 337 8.73 3.43 -17.11
N GLU A 338 9.66 2.47 -17.12
CA GLU A 338 9.93 1.61 -15.97
C GLU A 338 10.81 2.34 -14.94
N LEU A 339 10.82 1.85 -13.69
CA LEU A 339 11.73 2.35 -12.66
C LEU A 339 13.20 2.29 -13.07
N ALA A 340 13.59 1.23 -13.79
CA ALA A 340 14.95 1.07 -14.29
C ALA A 340 15.34 2.21 -15.25
N ASP A 341 14.40 2.71 -16.06
CA ASP A 341 14.63 3.79 -17.02
C ASP A 341 14.84 5.15 -16.30
N LEU A 342 14.33 5.31 -15.08
CA LEU A 342 14.45 6.53 -14.26
C LEU A 342 15.78 6.62 -13.50
N ILE A 343 16.44 5.49 -13.22
CA ILE A 343 17.69 5.49 -12.44
C ILE A 343 18.81 6.23 -13.17
N ALA A 344 19.06 5.90 -14.44
CA ALA A 344 20.13 6.54 -15.21
C ALA A 344 20.03 8.08 -15.30
N PRO A 345 18.85 8.69 -15.63
CA PRO A 345 18.73 10.15 -15.61
C PRO A 345 18.82 10.71 -14.20
N SER A 346 18.34 10.01 -13.16
CA SER A 346 18.42 10.49 -11.77
C SER A 346 19.86 10.70 -11.28
N LEU A 347 20.81 9.89 -11.76
CA LEU A 347 22.24 10.05 -11.44
C LEU A 347 22.83 11.37 -11.95
N ARG A 348 22.18 12.04 -12.90
CA ARG A 348 22.59 13.36 -13.42
C ARG A 348 21.94 14.53 -12.67
N MET A 349 21.12 14.25 -11.67
CA MET A 349 20.36 15.27 -10.93
C MET A 349 21.04 15.72 -9.63
N MET A 350 22.33 15.37 -9.46
CA MET A 350 23.14 15.70 -8.27
C MET A 350 22.45 15.27 -6.97
N LEU A 351 21.84 14.09 -6.98
CA LEU A 351 21.18 13.53 -5.80
C LEU A 351 22.25 13.07 -4.81
N ARG A 352 22.07 13.42 -3.54
CA ARG A 352 22.90 12.89 -2.43
C ARG A 352 22.45 11.52 -1.97
N ARG A 353 21.15 11.22 -2.13
CA ARG A 353 20.54 9.93 -1.78
C ARG A 353 19.52 9.53 -2.84
N MET A 354 19.47 8.23 -3.11
CA MET A 354 18.45 7.61 -3.93
C MET A 354 17.53 6.79 -3.03
N ILE A 355 16.23 6.99 -3.16
CA ILE A 355 15.23 6.23 -2.43
C ILE A 355 14.37 5.49 -3.45
N VAL A 356 14.38 4.16 -3.41
CA VAL A 356 13.53 3.33 -4.26
C VAL A 356 12.39 2.77 -3.43
N GLY A 357 11.16 3.20 -3.71
CA GLY A 357 9.99 2.86 -2.90
C GLY A 357 9.81 1.35 -2.72
N GLU A 358 9.95 0.59 -3.80
CA GLU A 358 9.93 -0.87 -3.76
C GLU A 358 10.66 -1.47 -4.97
N VAL A 359 11.44 -2.52 -4.72
CA VAL A 359 12.15 -3.27 -5.74
C VAL A 359 11.43 -4.59 -6.03
N ARG A 360 10.93 -4.73 -7.25
CA ARG A 360 10.16 -5.84 -7.80
C ARG A 360 10.80 -6.51 -9.00
N SER A 361 11.61 -5.80 -9.78
CA SER A 361 12.02 -6.26 -11.10
C SER A 361 13.40 -5.75 -11.56
N ARG A 362 13.48 -5.23 -12.78
CA ARG A 362 14.70 -4.88 -13.51
C ARG A 362 15.48 -3.73 -12.87
N GLU A 363 14.84 -2.91 -12.06
CA GLU A 363 15.45 -1.79 -11.36
C GLU A 363 16.47 -2.21 -10.29
N ILE A 364 16.46 -3.48 -9.84
CA ILE A 364 17.38 -3.99 -8.81
C ILE A 364 18.86 -3.76 -9.18
N VAL A 365 19.26 -4.06 -10.41
CA VAL A 365 20.66 -3.97 -10.85
C VAL A 365 21.14 -2.52 -10.88
N PRO A 366 20.52 -1.62 -11.65
CA PRO A 366 20.94 -0.22 -11.69
C PRO A 366 20.79 0.46 -10.32
N MET A 367 19.84 0.05 -9.48
CA MET A 367 19.72 0.55 -8.12
C MET A 367 20.92 0.15 -7.26
N LEU A 368 21.27 -1.14 -7.21
CA LEU A 368 22.42 -1.59 -6.42
C LEU A 368 23.71 -0.93 -6.90
N GLN A 369 23.89 -0.77 -8.21
CA GLN A 369 25.04 -0.04 -8.78
C GLN A 369 25.07 1.43 -8.32
N ALA A 370 23.92 2.12 -8.34
CA ALA A 370 23.82 3.50 -7.86
C ALA A 370 24.12 3.59 -6.36
N MET A 371 23.63 2.64 -5.56
CA MET A 371 23.86 2.60 -4.11
C MET A 371 25.33 2.35 -3.76
N SER A 372 26.02 1.48 -4.50
CA SER A 372 27.46 1.21 -4.31
C SER A 372 28.35 2.37 -4.75
N ALA A 373 27.94 3.15 -5.75
CA ALA A 373 28.74 4.24 -6.31
C ALA A 373 28.50 5.60 -5.66
N GLY A 374 27.40 5.77 -4.92
CA GLY A 374 27.01 7.03 -4.29
C GLY A 374 27.69 7.32 -2.94
N GLU A 375 27.32 8.44 -2.32
CA GLU A 375 27.81 8.85 -0.98
C GLU A 375 27.20 8.04 0.18
N GLY A 376 26.40 7.01 -0.12
CA GLY A 376 25.62 6.24 0.86
C GLY A 376 24.30 6.89 1.27
N GLY A 377 23.65 6.32 2.29
CA GLY A 377 22.42 6.83 2.89
C GLY A 377 21.16 6.59 2.06
N SER A 378 21.25 5.76 1.03
CA SER A 378 20.15 5.38 0.15
C SER A 378 19.23 4.35 0.82
N LEU A 379 17.94 4.41 0.47
CA LEU A 379 16.91 3.56 1.06
C LEU A 379 16.20 2.76 -0.03
N CYS A 380 15.84 1.52 0.25
CA CYS A 380 14.95 0.77 -0.61
C CYS A 380 14.08 -0.21 0.15
N THR A 381 12.99 -0.67 -0.44
CA THR A 381 12.22 -1.80 0.12
C THR A 381 12.18 -3.01 -0.80
N ILE A 382 12.07 -4.20 -0.21
CA ILE A 382 11.96 -5.47 -0.94
C ILE A 382 10.95 -6.40 -0.27
N HIS A 383 10.21 -7.16 -1.09
CA HIS A 383 9.31 -8.19 -0.58
C HIS A 383 9.99 -9.52 -0.34
N VAL A 384 10.07 -9.91 0.95
CA VAL A 384 10.64 -11.18 1.37
C VAL A 384 9.91 -11.66 2.63
N LYS A 385 9.58 -12.96 2.70
CA LYS A 385 8.88 -13.55 3.85
C LYS A 385 9.77 -13.70 5.08
N ARG A 386 11.08 -13.87 4.89
CA ARG A 386 12.07 -14.13 5.95
C ARG A 386 13.33 -13.32 5.71
N ALA A 387 13.93 -12.80 6.78
CA ALA A 387 15.16 -12.00 6.71
C ALA A 387 16.33 -12.73 6.02
N ASP A 388 16.49 -14.03 6.26
CA ASP A 388 17.57 -14.85 5.70
C ASP A 388 17.46 -15.08 4.19
N ALA A 389 16.29 -14.89 3.60
CA ALA A 389 16.04 -15.08 2.17
C ALA A 389 16.28 -13.83 1.32
N VAL A 390 16.71 -12.71 1.92
CA VAL A 390 16.84 -11.41 1.22
C VAL A 390 17.85 -11.49 0.07
N PHE A 391 19.05 -12.02 0.31
CA PHE A 391 20.05 -12.13 -0.76
C PHE A 391 19.62 -13.08 -1.87
N SER A 392 18.99 -14.22 -1.54
CA SER A 392 18.43 -15.11 -2.56
C SER A 392 17.38 -14.41 -3.41
N ARG A 393 16.55 -13.55 -2.83
CA ARG A 393 15.58 -12.74 -3.57
C ARG A 393 16.27 -11.71 -4.46
N ILE A 394 17.30 -11.01 -3.95
CA ILE A 394 18.10 -10.08 -4.76
C ILE A 394 18.72 -10.80 -5.95
N ALA A 395 19.35 -11.95 -5.73
CA ALA A 395 19.95 -12.76 -6.79
C ALA A 395 18.93 -13.19 -7.85
N GLN A 396 17.73 -13.61 -7.43
CA GLN A 396 16.65 -13.93 -8.36
C GLN A 396 16.28 -12.74 -9.24
N LEU A 397 16.11 -11.55 -8.66
CA LEU A 397 15.76 -10.34 -9.40
C LEU A 397 16.90 -9.91 -10.35
N CYS A 398 18.14 -9.99 -9.91
CA CYS A 398 19.31 -9.69 -10.75
C CYS A 398 19.41 -10.66 -11.94
N ILE A 399 19.18 -11.96 -11.73
CA ILE A 399 19.17 -12.94 -12.82
C ILE A 399 18.01 -12.67 -13.80
N GLN A 400 16.83 -12.31 -13.28
CA GLN A 400 15.67 -11.94 -14.11
C GLN A 400 15.87 -10.66 -14.91
N HIS A 401 16.68 -9.71 -14.41
CA HIS A 401 17.09 -8.54 -15.18
C HIS A 401 17.85 -8.92 -16.47
N GLY A 402 18.64 -10.01 -16.42
CA GLY A 402 19.42 -10.49 -17.56
C GLY A 402 20.80 -9.83 -17.64
N GLY A 403 21.30 -9.60 -18.86
CA GLY A 403 22.59 -8.91 -19.07
C GLY A 403 23.83 -9.67 -18.59
N GLY A 404 23.75 -11.00 -18.46
CA GLY A 404 24.85 -11.82 -17.95
C GLY A 404 24.97 -11.84 -16.43
N MET A 405 23.96 -11.35 -15.69
CA MET A 405 23.94 -11.44 -14.24
C MET A 405 23.93 -12.89 -13.76
N THR A 406 24.97 -13.27 -13.03
CA THR A 406 25.04 -14.54 -12.30
C THR A 406 24.68 -14.33 -10.83
N GLN A 407 24.45 -15.42 -10.11
CA GLN A 407 24.22 -15.38 -8.68
C GLN A 407 25.42 -14.78 -7.94
N GLU A 408 26.65 -15.13 -8.34
CA GLU A 408 27.87 -14.58 -7.73
C GLU A 408 27.97 -13.06 -7.93
N LEU A 409 27.70 -12.57 -9.14
CA LEU A 409 27.69 -11.13 -9.41
C LEU A 409 26.59 -10.39 -8.62
N ALA A 410 25.41 -11.00 -8.48
CA ALA A 410 24.34 -10.41 -7.69
C ALA A 410 24.71 -10.32 -6.19
N TYR A 411 25.34 -11.36 -5.65
CA TYR A 411 25.84 -11.35 -4.27
C TYR A 411 26.95 -10.34 -4.07
N LEU A 412 27.93 -10.27 -4.96
CA LEU A 412 28.99 -9.27 -4.90
C LEU A 412 28.41 -7.84 -4.94
N THR A 413 27.54 -7.57 -5.90
CA THR A 413 26.95 -6.23 -6.08
C THR A 413 26.10 -5.84 -4.87
N SER A 414 25.31 -6.76 -4.33
CA SER A 414 24.48 -6.48 -3.14
C SER A 414 25.29 -6.33 -1.86
N GLY A 415 26.37 -7.10 -1.69
CA GLY A 415 27.29 -6.98 -0.56
C GLY A 415 28.03 -5.64 -0.53
N MET A 416 28.29 -5.04 -1.70
CA MET A 416 28.90 -3.72 -1.81
C MET A 416 27.90 -2.57 -1.69
N ALA A 417 26.62 -2.81 -2.00
CA ALA A 417 25.60 -1.78 -2.06
C ALA A 417 24.90 -1.53 -0.72
N LEU A 418 24.79 -2.54 0.14
CA LEU A 418 23.96 -2.53 1.33
C LEU A 418 24.82 -2.57 2.58
N ASP A 419 24.51 -1.72 3.57
CA ASP A 419 25.11 -1.79 4.91
C ASP A 419 24.20 -2.56 5.87
N PHE A 420 22.89 -2.28 5.81
CA PHE A 420 21.91 -2.89 6.73
C PHE A 420 20.64 -3.39 6.03
N ILE A 421 20.09 -4.47 6.59
CA ILE A 421 18.76 -4.99 6.26
C ILE A 421 17.89 -4.90 7.51
N VAL A 422 16.78 -4.14 7.41
CA VAL A 422 15.77 -4.04 8.49
C VAL A 422 14.58 -4.90 8.11
N HIS A 423 14.31 -5.98 8.86
CA HIS A 423 13.21 -6.90 8.57
C HIS A 423 12.00 -6.66 9.47
N ILE A 424 10.88 -6.29 8.85
CA ILE A 424 9.60 -6.02 9.53
C ILE A 424 8.71 -7.25 9.45
N HIS A 425 8.08 -7.57 10.58
CA HIS A 425 7.07 -8.61 10.70
C HIS A 425 5.74 -8.01 11.18
N MET A 426 4.64 -8.68 10.84
CA MET A 426 3.30 -8.35 11.33
C MET A 426 2.69 -9.59 11.95
N ASP A 427 2.30 -9.49 13.22
CA ASP A 427 1.41 -10.45 13.85
C ASP A 427 -0.03 -9.97 13.64
N ASP A 428 -0.79 -10.69 12.80
CA ASP A 428 -2.19 -10.37 12.51
C ASP A 428 -3.11 -11.26 13.33
N GLN A 429 -3.63 -10.70 14.43
CA GLN A 429 -4.58 -11.39 15.29
C GLN A 429 -6.04 -11.07 14.94
N SER A 430 -6.31 -10.41 13.81
CA SER A 430 -7.65 -9.92 13.46
C SER A 430 -8.68 -11.04 13.35
N GLU A 431 -8.29 -12.21 12.84
CA GLU A 431 -9.15 -13.41 12.76
C GLU A 431 -9.60 -13.92 14.15
N ARG A 432 -8.86 -13.56 15.20
CA ARG A 432 -9.14 -13.92 16.60
C ARG A 432 -9.70 -12.73 17.40
N GLY A 433 -10.10 -11.65 16.73
CA GLY A 433 -10.59 -10.41 17.36
C GLY A 433 -9.48 -9.54 17.99
N GLY A 434 -8.20 -9.88 17.76
CA GLY A 434 -7.06 -9.10 18.19
C GLY A 434 -6.69 -7.98 17.20
N ARG A 435 -5.58 -7.29 17.46
CA ARG A 435 -5.08 -6.20 16.61
C ARG A 435 -3.95 -6.67 15.70
N LYS A 436 -3.72 -5.94 14.61
CA LYS A 436 -2.51 -6.08 13.78
C LYS A 436 -1.35 -5.38 14.50
N GLN A 437 -0.33 -6.13 14.90
CA GLN A 437 0.88 -5.58 15.51
C GLN A 437 2.05 -5.69 14.53
N ARG A 438 2.66 -4.55 14.19
CA ARG A 438 3.82 -4.47 13.30
C ARG A 438 5.06 -4.17 14.12
N TYR A 439 6.14 -4.91 13.90
CA TYR A 439 7.41 -4.71 14.60
C TYR A 439 8.62 -5.10 13.75
N VAL A 440 9.75 -4.44 13.99
CA VAL A 440 11.04 -4.92 13.50
C VAL A 440 11.38 -6.19 14.25
N SER A 441 11.67 -7.25 13.50
CA SER A 441 12.06 -8.54 14.05
C SER A 441 13.57 -8.73 14.07
N GLN A 442 14.27 -8.21 13.07
CA GLN A 442 15.72 -8.38 12.90
C GLN A 442 16.33 -7.17 12.21
N VAL A 443 17.57 -6.85 12.57
CA VAL A 443 18.45 -5.95 11.81
C VAL A 443 19.76 -6.68 11.56
N LEU A 444 20.07 -6.86 10.28
CA LEU A 444 21.28 -7.52 9.81
C LEU A 444 22.25 -6.47 9.29
N GLU A 445 23.50 -6.53 9.71
CA GLU A 445 24.62 -5.87 9.05
C GLU A 445 25.12 -6.75 7.90
N VAL A 446 25.46 -6.15 6.78
CA VAL A 446 26.13 -6.80 5.66
C VAL A 446 27.64 -6.54 5.78
N THR A 447 28.41 -7.60 6.00
CA THR A 447 29.82 -7.48 6.45
C THR A 447 30.83 -7.25 5.33
N GLY A 448 30.41 -7.41 4.06
CA GLY A 448 31.31 -7.42 2.90
C GLY A 448 32.08 -8.73 2.70
N GLU A 449 32.04 -9.65 3.67
CA GLU A 449 32.53 -11.01 3.51
C GLU A 449 31.49 -11.90 2.82
N PHE A 450 31.93 -13.03 2.26
CA PHE A 450 31.05 -13.96 1.54
C PHE A 450 31.15 -15.37 2.14
N SER A 451 30.00 -16.02 2.30
CA SER A 451 29.91 -17.38 2.80
C SER A 451 30.56 -18.37 1.82
N GLU A 452 31.56 -19.14 2.27
CA GLU A 452 32.18 -20.19 1.44
C GLU A 452 31.20 -21.27 0.99
N LEU A 453 30.15 -21.52 1.78
CA LEU A 453 29.15 -22.55 1.51
C LEU A 453 28.12 -22.11 0.46
N SER A 454 27.68 -20.85 0.52
CA SER A 454 26.55 -20.36 -0.30
C SER A 454 26.91 -19.29 -1.30
N GLY A 455 28.10 -18.68 -1.18
CA GLY A 455 28.51 -17.49 -1.92
C GLY A 455 27.77 -16.21 -1.52
N ALA A 456 26.75 -16.30 -0.67
CA ALA A 456 25.95 -15.13 -0.26
C ALA A 456 26.76 -14.21 0.68
N PRO A 457 26.43 -12.90 0.73
CA PRO A 457 27.04 -11.99 1.68
C PRO A 457 26.82 -12.45 3.13
N SER A 458 27.90 -12.48 3.90
CA SER A 458 27.89 -12.77 5.32
C SER A 458 27.23 -11.62 6.09
N THR A 459 26.43 -11.98 7.10
CA THR A 459 25.69 -10.99 7.90
C THR A 459 25.90 -11.18 9.39
N ASN A 460 25.99 -10.06 10.11
CA ASN A 460 25.92 -10.03 11.56
C ASN A 460 24.51 -9.64 12.00
N LYS A 461 23.99 -10.30 13.04
CA LYS A 461 22.72 -9.91 13.66
C LYS A 461 22.99 -8.84 14.71
N ILE A 462 22.69 -7.58 14.41
CA ILE A 462 22.81 -6.49 15.39
C ILE A 462 21.59 -6.48 16.31
N PHE A 463 20.42 -6.73 15.73
CA PHE A 463 19.17 -6.95 16.46
C PHE A 463 18.51 -8.26 16.00
N ALA A 464 18.00 -9.04 16.93
CA ALA A 464 17.35 -10.33 16.64
C ALA A 464 16.21 -10.63 17.63
N PRO A 465 15.25 -11.50 17.27
CA PRO A 465 14.21 -11.90 18.20
C PRO A 465 14.78 -12.77 19.31
N ARG A 466 14.07 -12.83 20.44
CA ARG A 466 14.35 -13.76 21.53
C ARG A 466 13.32 -14.90 21.54
N PRO A 467 13.59 -16.04 22.20
CA PRO A 467 12.60 -17.09 22.35
C PRO A 467 11.29 -16.57 22.96
N GLY A 468 10.16 -16.82 22.29
CA GLY A 468 8.84 -16.40 22.74
C GLY A 468 8.44 -14.95 22.41
N ASP A 469 9.34 -14.15 21.83
CA ASP A 469 9.05 -12.76 21.44
C ASP A 469 9.80 -12.42 20.15
N LEU A 470 9.06 -12.28 19.05
CA LEU A 470 9.62 -12.08 17.71
C LEU A 470 10.12 -10.65 17.47
N ARG A 471 9.97 -9.76 18.45
CA ARG A 471 10.45 -8.38 18.41
C ARG A 471 11.96 -8.32 18.58
N ALA A 472 12.61 -7.49 17.79
CA ALA A 472 14.06 -7.37 17.78
C ALA A 472 14.59 -6.79 19.11
N VAL A 473 15.66 -7.38 19.64
CA VAL A 473 16.43 -6.83 20.75
C VAL A 473 17.91 -6.84 20.38
N PRO A 474 18.75 -5.96 20.97
CA PRO A 474 20.18 -6.01 20.73
C PRO A 474 20.77 -7.39 21.06
N THR A 475 21.68 -7.85 20.21
CA THR A 475 22.39 -9.13 20.41
C THR A 475 23.69 -8.97 21.21
N GLY A 476 24.14 -7.72 21.41
CA GLY A 476 25.47 -7.40 21.94
C GLY A 476 26.57 -7.41 20.87
N THR A 477 26.25 -7.74 19.61
CA THR A 477 27.19 -7.63 18.50
C THR A 477 27.35 -6.18 18.06
N HIS A 478 28.58 -5.70 18.01
CA HIS A 478 28.90 -4.38 17.45
C HIS A 478 29.05 -4.47 15.93
N PRO A 479 28.48 -3.52 15.17
CA PRO A 479 28.71 -3.45 13.73
C PRO A 479 30.15 -3.01 13.43
N ALA A 480 30.69 -3.42 12.29
CA ALA A 480 31.99 -3.01 11.78
C ALA A 480 32.08 -1.48 11.62
N CYS A 481 30.96 -0.82 11.30
CA CYS A 481 30.88 0.63 11.18
C CYS A 481 30.61 1.38 12.51
N LEU A 482 30.84 0.74 13.68
CA LEU A 482 30.55 1.35 14.98
C LEU A 482 31.22 2.72 15.16
N ASP A 483 32.47 2.89 14.73
CA ASP A 483 33.19 4.16 14.85
C ASP A 483 32.50 5.29 14.08
N GLU A 484 31.94 5.00 12.90
CA GLU A 484 31.17 5.98 12.11
C GLU A 484 29.85 6.33 12.81
N LEU A 485 29.18 5.35 13.42
CA LEU A 485 27.98 5.59 14.22
C LEU A 485 28.29 6.46 15.44
N MET A 486 29.42 6.22 16.11
CA MET A 486 29.85 7.02 17.27
C MET A 486 30.20 8.46 16.89
N GLN A 487 30.80 8.69 15.72
CA GLN A 487 31.09 10.04 15.21
C GLN A 487 29.83 10.89 15.02
N VAL A 488 28.69 10.27 14.73
CA VAL A 488 27.38 10.95 14.64
C VAL A 488 26.58 10.91 15.95
N GLY A 489 27.21 10.51 17.06
CA GLY A 489 26.64 10.57 18.40
C GLY A 489 25.96 9.31 18.90
N PHE A 490 26.16 8.15 18.26
CA PHE A 490 25.66 6.87 18.77
C PHE A 490 26.39 6.44 20.05
N ASN A 491 25.64 6.03 21.08
CA ASN A 491 26.22 5.41 22.26
C ASN A 491 26.25 3.87 22.11
N PRO A 492 27.43 3.23 22.07
CA PRO A 492 27.54 1.76 21.97
C PRO A 492 26.86 1.02 23.13
N ASP A 493 26.68 1.65 24.28
CA ASP A 493 26.01 1.05 25.44
C ASP A 493 24.55 0.71 25.16
N TRP A 494 23.92 1.31 24.14
CA TRP A 494 22.57 0.94 23.71
C TRP A 494 22.51 -0.48 23.12
N LEU A 495 23.62 -1.03 22.61
CA LEU A 495 23.67 -2.41 22.13
C LEU A 495 23.96 -3.42 23.26
N THR A 496 24.69 -3.01 24.29
CA THR A 496 25.13 -3.88 25.39
C THR A 496 24.17 -3.86 26.58
N SER A 497 23.67 -2.69 26.98
CA SER A 497 22.82 -2.52 28.17
C SER A 497 21.44 -3.17 28.03
N TYR A 498 20.97 -3.35 26.80
CA TYR A 498 19.68 -3.95 26.48
C TYR A 498 19.81 -5.33 25.82
N THR A 499 20.99 -5.95 25.86
CA THR A 499 21.22 -7.25 25.22
C THR A 499 20.23 -8.30 25.70
N GLY A 500 19.50 -8.94 24.77
CA GLY A 500 18.54 -10.01 25.04
C GLY A 500 17.23 -9.60 25.72
N VAL A 501 17.13 -8.38 26.25
CA VAL A 501 15.92 -7.88 26.95
C VAL A 501 15.19 -6.83 26.10
N GLY A 502 15.95 -5.98 25.39
CA GLY A 502 15.44 -4.83 24.67
C GLY A 502 15.02 -3.68 25.58
N SER A 503 14.58 -2.60 24.95
CA SER A 503 14.08 -1.38 25.58
C SER A 503 12.63 -1.10 25.17
N TRP A 504 11.88 -2.17 24.90
CA TRP A 504 10.51 -2.10 24.44
C TRP A 504 9.64 -1.37 25.48
N PRO A 505 8.71 -0.51 25.05
CA PRO A 505 7.73 0.06 25.96
C PRO A 505 7.08 -1.07 26.75
N ALA A 506 6.92 -0.88 28.07
CA ALA A 506 6.23 -1.86 28.90
C ALA A 506 4.89 -2.16 28.23
N ALA A 507 4.67 -3.43 27.87
CA ALA A 507 3.40 -3.83 27.29
C ALA A 507 2.33 -3.38 28.28
N GLU A 508 1.52 -2.39 27.92
CA GLU A 508 0.31 -2.13 28.68
C GLU A 508 -0.41 -3.47 28.74
N ARG A 509 -0.50 -4.04 29.94
CA ARG A 509 -1.43 -5.12 30.22
C ARG A 509 -2.82 -4.52 30.06
N ARG A 510 -3.25 -4.29 28.82
CA ARG A 510 -4.65 -3.97 28.52
C ARG A 510 -5.39 -5.28 28.68
N GLY A 511 -5.96 -5.42 29.88
CA GLY A 511 -6.60 -6.62 30.36
C GLY A 511 -7.67 -7.10 29.40
N VAL A 512 -7.72 -8.41 29.26
CA VAL A 512 -8.98 -9.12 29.11
C VAL A 512 -9.82 -8.73 30.34
N ALA A 513 -10.83 -7.91 30.10
CA ALA A 513 -11.98 -7.71 30.98
C ALA A 513 -13.23 -7.80 30.09
#